data_AF-A0A9W5UVK7-F1
#
_entry.id   AF-A0A9W5UVK7-F1
#
_cell.length_a   1.000
_cell.length_b   1.000
_cell.length_c   1.000
_cell.angle_alpha   90.00
_cell.angle_beta   90.00
_cell.angle_gamma   90.00
#
_symmetry.space_group_name_H-M   'P 1'
#
loop_
_entity.id
_entity.type
_entity.pdbx_description
1 polymer ?
#
loop_
_entity_poly.entity_id
_entity_poly.type
_entity_poly.pdbx_seq_one_letter_code
_entity_poly.pdbx_strand_id
1 'polypeptide(L)'
;MNRRDIFEDVAAILHPLPRPTRPGDEHDDGFQAAAAEAFDAQRQTAENLRLSWEHGDQDPLIGALNTARRAKEQAEEQIRQLVAYGREFVQPRPYTLGDLANAAGMSISGTRTVYDHQDVDAVAETTGAKPREWRAPAVADDRAVK
;
A
#
# COMPACT_ATOMS: atom_id res chain seq x y z
N MET A 1 31.41 9.63 -18.70
CA MET A 1 30.14 8.91 -18.52
C MET A 1 30.13 8.41 -17.09
N ASN A 2 29.37 9.05 -16.20
CA ASN A 2 29.26 8.59 -14.81
C ASN A 2 28.70 7.17 -14.84
N ARG A 3 29.43 6.23 -14.23
CA ARG A 3 28.98 4.87 -14.02
C ARG A 3 27.73 4.97 -13.15
N ARG A 4 26.56 4.63 -13.71
CA ARG A 4 25.31 4.58 -12.93
C ARG A 4 25.52 3.69 -11.71
N ASP A 5 25.19 4.22 -10.55
CA ASP A 5 25.25 3.50 -9.29
C ASP A 5 23.88 2.90 -8.98
N ILE A 6 23.81 1.57 -8.85
CA ILE A 6 22.58 0.84 -8.54
C ILE A 6 21.94 1.32 -7.24
N PHE A 7 22.74 1.73 -6.25
CA PHE A 7 22.23 2.20 -4.97
C PHE A 7 21.50 3.54 -5.12
N GLU A 8 22.04 4.45 -5.93
CA GLU A 8 21.42 5.74 -6.25
C GLU A 8 20.18 5.56 -7.11
N ASP A 9 20.26 4.67 -8.13
CA ASP A 9 19.12 4.38 -9.01
C ASP A 9 17.95 3.76 -8.22
N VAL A 10 18.22 2.79 -7.34
CA VAL A 10 17.18 2.17 -6.48
C VAL A 10 16.61 3.18 -5.50
N ALA A 11 17.46 4.00 -4.85
CA ALA A 11 16.99 5.04 -3.94
C ALA A 11 16.11 6.08 -4.65
N ALA A 12 16.45 6.46 -5.87
CA ALA A 12 15.65 7.38 -6.69
C ALA A 12 14.28 6.81 -7.09
N ILE A 13 14.19 5.48 -7.28
CA ILE A 13 12.91 4.80 -7.53
C ILE A 13 12.06 4.75 -6.25
N LEU A 14 12.68 4.47 -5.10
CA LEU A 14 11.98 4.37 -3.81
C LEU A 14 11.51 5.74 -3.28
N HIS A 15 12.27 6.80 -3.58
CA HIS A 15 11.99 8.17 -3.14
C HIS A 15 11.97 9.11 -4.34
N PRO A 16 10.94 9.05 -5.20
CA PRO A 16 10.88 9.87 -6.40
C PRO A 16 10.82 11.35 -6.03
N LEU A 17 11.56 12.18 -6.76
CA LEU A 17 11.48 13.64 -6.62
C LEU A 17 10.06 14.12 -6.97
N PRO A 18 9.52 15.10 -6.21
CA PRO A 18 8.26 15.71 -6.56
C PRO A 18 8.35 16.35 -7.95
N ARG A 19 7.26 16.25 -8.72
CA ARG A 19 7.17 16.88 -10.05
C ARG A 19 6.31 18.13 -9.95
N PRO A 20 6.77 19.28 -10.48
CA PRO A 20 5.93 20.47 -10.51
C PRO A 20 4.70 20.18 -11.39
N THR A 21 3.52 20.55 -10.89
CA THR A 21 2.26 20.32 -11.62
C THR A 21 1.90 21.50 -12.50
N ARG A 22 2.39 22.68 -12.15
CA ARG A 22 2.21 23.93 -12.87
C ARG A 22 3.54 24.68 -12.95
N PRO A 23 3.73 25.49 -14.01
CA PRO A 23 4.86 26.41 -14.06
C PRO A 23 4.86 27.33 -12.83
N GLY A 24 6.02 27.44 -12.16
CA GLY A 24 6.17 28.26 -10.95
C GLY A 24 6.05 27.50 -9.64
N ASP A 25 5.49 26.27 -9.63
CA ASP A 25 5.46 25.42 -8.42
C ASP A 25 6.89 25.15 -7.89
N GLU A 26 7.90 25.18 -8.76
CA GLU A 26 9.32 24.99 -8.42
C GLU A 26 9.86 26.00 -7.40
N HIS A 27 9.22 27.16 -7.33
CA HIS A 27 9.57 28.24 -6.41
C HIS A 27 8.70 28.27 -5.15
N ASP A 28 7.70 27.38 -5.05
CA ASP A 28 6.88 27.24 -3.85
C ASP A 28 7.71 26.63 -2.72
N ASP A 29 7.65 27.24 -1.53
CA ASP A 29 8.42 26.78 -0.37
C ASP A 29 8.09 25.33 0.00
N GLY A 30 6.82 24.92 -0.15
CA GLY A 30 6.37 23.56 0.10
C GLY A 30 6.95 22.57 -0.92
N PHE A 31 7.00 22.96 -2.20
CA PHE A 31 7.65 22.16 -3.23
C PHE A 31 9.15 22.01 -2.98
N GLN A 32 9.85 23.10 -2.65
CA GLN A 32 11.28 23.05 -2.37
C GLN A 32 11.60 22.22 -1.15
N ALA A 33 10.80 22.33 -0.08
CA ALA A 33 10.94 21.51 1.11
C ALA A 33 10.74 20.01 0.78
N ALA A 34 9.69 19.66 0.04
CA ALA A 34 9.44 18.28 -0.38
C ALA A 34 10.56 17.73 -1.29
N ALA A 35 11.11 18.57 -2.17
CA ALA A 35 12.23 18.18 -3.03
C ALA A 35 13.49 17.92 -2.20
N ALA A 36 13.81 18.80 -1.24
CA ALA A 36 14.96 18.63 -0.35
C ALA A 36 14.81 17.36 0.52
N GLU A 37 13.63 17.12 1.08
CA GLU A 37 13.33 15.90 1.84
C GLU A 37 13.51 14.63 0.99
N ALA A 38 13.01 14.64 -0.25
CA ALA A 38 13.18 13.52 -1.17
C ALA A 38 14.66 13.29 -1.51
N PHE A 39 15.45 14.34 -1.71
CA PHE A 39 16.91 14.21 -1.92
C PHE A 39 17.62 13.62 -0.70
N ASP A 40 17.28 14.07 0.51
CA ASP A 40 17.85 13.53 1.74
C ASP A 40 17.48 12.05 1.93
N ALA A 41 16.22 11.70 1.67
CA ALA A 41 15.76 10.31 1.70
C ALA A 41 16.49 9.43 0.67
N GLN A 42 16.72 9.93 -0.56
CA GLN A 42 17.50 9.21 -1.56
C GLN A 42 18.92 8.94 -1.09
N ARG A 43 19.62 9.97 -0.55
CA ARG A 43 21.00 9.81 -0.06
C ARG A 43 21.07 8.78 1.07
N GLN A 44 20.21 8.91 2.08
CA GLN A 44 20.18 8.00 3.22
C GLN A 44 19.89 6.57 2.80
N THR A 45 18.92 6.37 1.90
CA THR A 45 18.57 5.04 1.39
C THR A 45 19.72 4.44 0.58
N ALA A 46 20.39 5.21 -0.28
CA ALA A 46 21.55 4.73 -1.03
C ALA A 46 22.69 4.29 -0.10
N GLU A 47 22.99 5.06 0.96
CA GLU A 47 23.99 4.70 1.97
C GLU A 47 23.60 3.42 2.73
N ASN A 48 22.35 3.31 3.18
CA ASN A 48 21.86 2.12 3.88
C ASN A 48 21.95 0.86 3.00
N LEU A 49 21.61 0.99 1.71
CA LEU A 49 21.70 -0.11 0.74
C LEU A 49 23.17 -0.52 0.50
N ARG A 50 24.09 0.44 0.39
CA ARG A 50 25.54 0.17 0.27
C ARG A 50 26.04 -0.60 1.49
N LEU A 51 25.72 -0.14 2.70
CA LEU A 51 26.10 -0.82 3.94
C LEU A 51 25.55 -2.25 3.99
N SER A 52 24.28 -2.44 3.68
CA SER A 52 23.63 -3.76 3.69
C SER A 52 24.27 -4.74 2.69
N TRP A 53 24.66 -4.22 1.51
CA TRP A 53 25.33 -5.01 0.49
C TRP A 53 26.77 -5.38 0.88
N GLU A 54 27.52 -4.42 1.45
CA GLU A 54 28.90 -4.64 1.91
C GLU A 54 29.00 -5.69 3.03
N HIS A 55 28.00 -5.76 3.91
CA HIS A 55 27.92 -6.77 4.97
C HIS A 55 27.41 -8.13 4.46
N GLY A 56 27.02 -8.23 3.18
CA GLY A 56 26.52 -9.45 2.57
C GLY A 56 25.10 -9.83 2.99
N ASP A 57 24.36 -8.90 3.62
CA ASP A 57 23.05 -9.16 4.19
C ASP A 57 21.96 -9.22 3.12
N GLN A 58 22.00 -8.34 2.12
CA GLN A 58 20.91 -8.20 1.17
C GLN A 58 21.30 -7.54 -0.16
N ASP A 59 20.84 -8.11 -1.28
CA ASP A 59 20.87 -7.45 -2.58
C ASP A 59 20.00 -6.18 -2.61
N PRO A 60 20.53 -5.03 -3.07
CA PRO A 60 19.82 -3.76 -2.98
C PRO A 60 18.52 -3.76 -3.79
N LEU A 61 18.51 -4.37 -4.96
CA LEU A 61 17.33 -4.43 -5.82
C LEU A 61 16.32 -5.46 -5.32
N ILE A 62 16.78 -6.66 -4.96
CA ILE A 62 15.90 -7.71 -4.44
C ILE A 62 15.28 -7.28 -3.11
N GLY A 63 16.06 -6.64 -2.25
CA GLY A 63 15.59 -6.02 -1.02
C GLY A 63 14.49 -5.00 -1.25
N ALA A 64 14.71 -4.05 -2.15
CA ALA A 64 13.71 -3.06 -2.54
C ALA A 64 12.43 -3.70 -3.09
N LEU A 65 12.55 -4.74 -3.94
CA LEU A 65 11.40 -5.48 -4.47
C LEU A 65 10.61 -6.20 -3.38
N ASN A 66 11.28 -6.81 -2.40
CA ASN A 66 10.62 -7.46 -1.28
C ASN A 66 9.85 -6.46 -0.43
N THR A 67 10.44 -5.28 -0.15
CA THR A 67 9.75 -4.20 0.57
C THR A 67 8.55 -3.70 -0.21
N ALA A 68 8.70 -3.42 -1.51
CA ALA A 68 7.60 -2.96 -2.36
C ALA A 68 6.47 -4.01 -2.44
N ARG A 69 6.82 -5.30 -2.51
CA ARG A 69 5.84 -6.38 -2.48
C ARG A 69 5.08 -6.42 -1.17
N ARG A 70 5.76 -6.32 -0.02
CA ARG A 70 5.10 -6.28 1.30
C ARG A 70 4.20 -5.06 1.44
N ALA A 71 4.63 -3.89 0.97
CA ALA A 71 3.81 -2.68 0.96
C ALA A 71 2.55 -2.86 0.10
N LYS A 72 2.67 -3.53 -1.05
CA LYS A 72 1.51 -3.90 -1.88
C LYS A 72 0.56 -4.85 -1.13
N GLU A 73 1.07 -5.94 -0.56
CA GLU A 73 0.27 -6.92 0.18
C GLU A 73 -0.47 -6.27 1.37
N GLN A 74 0.21 -5.38 2.10
CA GLN A 74 -0.38 -4.60 3.18
C GLN A 74 -1.46 -3.63 2.69
N ALA A 75 -1.24 -2.95 1.57
CA ALA A 75 -2.24 -2.07 0.97
C ALA A 75 -3.47 -2.86 0.52
N GLU A 76 -3.29 -4.04 -0.06
CA GLU A 76 -4.40 -4.94 -0.44
C GLU A 76 -5.19 -5.41 0.80
N GLU A 77 -4.52 -5.72 1.90
CA GLU A 77 -5.17 -6.05 3.17
C GLU A 77 -5.96 -4.88 3.74
N GLN A 78 -5.40 -3.67 3.74
CA GLN A 78 -6.10 -2.46 4.18
C GLN A 78 -7.34 -2.19 3.33
N ILE A 79 -7.25 -2.38 2.00
CA ILE A 79 -8.41 -2.25 1.10
C ILE A 79 -9.51 -3.24 1.50
N ARG A 80 -9.18 -4.52 1.74
CA ARG A 80 -10.18 -5.51 2.20
C ARG A 80 -10.86 -5.09 3.48
N GLN A 81 -10.09 -4.68 4.48
CA GLN A 81 -10.60 -4.23 5.78
C GLN A 81 -11.49 -2.98 5.64
N LEU A 82 -11.13 -2.02 4.79
CA LEU A 82 -11.94 -0.82 4.55
C LEU A 82 -13.26 -1.14 3.83
N VAL A 83 -13.23 -2.03 2.83
CA VAL A 83 -14.44 -2.50 2.16
C VAL A 83 -15.34 -3.26 3.14
N ALA A 84 -14.76 -4.15 3.94
CA ALA A 84 -15.43 -4.88 5.01
C ALA A 84 -16.09 -3.92 6.02
N TYR A 85 -15.35 -2.90 6.49
CA TYR A 85 -15.86 -1.88 7.40
C TYR A 85 -17.05 -1.10 6.79
N GLY A 86 -16.85 -0.55 5.59
CA GLY A 86 -17.86 0.23 4.89
C GLY A 86 -19.14 -0.55 4.60
N ARG A 87 -19.01 -1.86 4.39
CA ARG A 87 -20.15 -2.76 4.27
C ARG A 87 -20.71 -3.10 5.63
N GLU A 88 -20.00 -3.80 6.49
CA GLU A 88 -20.59 -4.53 7.62
C GLU A 88 -20.75 -3.70 8.91
N PHE A 89 -20.03 -2.59 9.05
CA PHE A 89 -19.97 -1.85 10.32
C PHE A 89 -20.61 -0.46 10.25
N VAL A 90 -20.74 0.14 9.06
CA VAL A 90 -21.38 1.44 8.89
C VAL A 90 -22.91 1.35 8.99
N GLN A 91 -23.49 2.09 9.92
CA GLN A 91 -24.93 2.19 10.17
C GLN A 91 -25.39 3.66 10.29
N PRO A 92 -26.67 4.00 9.99
CA PRO A 92 -27.76 3.10 9.58
C PRO A 92 -27.75 2.74 8.08
N ARG A 93 -26.95 3.44 7.26
CA ARG A 93 -26.88 3.23 5.81
C ARG A 93 -25.45 2.85 5.41
N PRO A 94 -25.19 1.55 5.14
CA PRO A 94 -23.88 1.09 4.70
C PRO A 94 -23.55 1.60 3.29
N TYR A 95 -22.26 1.69 2.98
CA TYR A 95 -21.83 2.06 1.63
C TYR A 95 -22.29 1.02 0.60
N THR A 96 -22.62 1.48 -0.61
CA THR A 96 -23.00 0.59 -1.70
C THR A 96 -21.76 -0.12 -2.24
N LEU A 97 -21.94 -1.30 -2.85
CA LEU A 97 -20.84 -1.97 -3.55
C LEU A 97 -20.31 -1.13 -4.71
N GLY A 98 -21.14 -0.31 -5.34
CA GLY A 98 -20.72 0.59 -6.42
C GLY A 98 -19.75 1.67 -5.94
N ASP A 99 -20.07 2.33 -4.84
CA ASP A 99 -19.22 3.38 -4.28
C ASP A 99 -17.87 2.82 -3.82
N LEU A 100 -17.90 1.67 -3.14
CA LEU A 100 -16.69 1.00 -2.68
C LEU A 100 -15.84 0.49 -3.84
N ALA A 101 -16.46 -0.09 -4.87
CA ALA A 101 -15.77 -0.55 -6.07
C ALA A 101 -15.07 0.61 -6.79
N ASN A 102 -15.78 1.73 -6.97
CA ASN A 102 -15.23 2.92 -7.60
C ASN A 102 -14.05 3.50 -6.81
N ALA A 103 -14.17 3.58 -5.48
CA ALA A 103 -13.11 4.10 -4.62
C ALA A 103 -11.88 3.18 -4.57
N ALA A 104 -12.09 1.86 -4.55
CA ALA A 104 -11.01 0.87 -4.51
C ALA A 104 -10.40 0.56 -5.89
N GLY A 105 -10.92 1.13 -6.98
CA GLY A 105 -10.49 0.80 -8.34
C GLY A 105 -10.81 -0.64 -8.76
N MET A 106 -11.88 -1.20 -8.20
CA MET A 106 -12.31 -2.59 -8.39
C MET A 106 -13.58 -2.69 -9.22
N SER A 107 -13.87 -3.87 -9.77
CA SER A 107 -15.20 -4.16 -10.30
C SER A 107 -16.18 -4.42 -9.15
N ILE A 108 -17.49 -4.17 -9.36
CA ILE A 108 -18.53 -4.51 -8.39
C ILE A 108 -18.48 -6.01 -8.03
N SER A 109 -18.27 -6.87 -9.04
CA SER A 109 -18.15 -8.31 -8.84
C SER A 109 -16.96 -8.66 -7.94
N GLY A 110 -15.79 -8.09 -8.21
CA GLY A 110 -14.59 -8.30 -7.39
C GLY A 110 -14.73 -7.74 -5.97
N THR A 111 -15.36 -6.57 -5.82
CA THR A 111 -15.59 -5.93 -4.51
C THR A 111 -16.47 -6.78 -3.61
N ARG A 112 -17.42 -7.53 -4.18
CA ARG A 112 -18.29 -8.42 -3.42
C ARG A 112 -17.54 -9.60 -2.79
N THR A 113 -16.45 -10.04 -3.40
CA THR A 113 -15.68 -11.22 -2.99
C THR A 113 -14.29 -10.88 -2.45
N VAL A 114 -13.95 -9.60 -2.36
CA VAL A 114 -12.59 -9.19 -2.00
C VAL A 114 -12.29 -9.43 -0.53
N TYR A 115 -13.29 -9.33 0.35
CA TYR A 115 -13.13 -9.53 1.79
C TYR A 115 -13.92 -10.74 2.28
N ASP A 116 -13.46 -11.36 3.35
CA ASP A 116 -14.08 -12.52 3.98
C ASP A 116 -14.39 -12.33 5.48
N HIS A 117 -14.65 -13.43 6.18
CA HIS A 117 -14.91 -13.43 7.62
C HIS A 117 -13.70 -13.00 8.44
N GLN A 118 -12.49 -13.39 8.04
CA GLN A 118 -11.26 -13.05 8.75
C GLN A 118 -11.03 -11.54 8.68
N ASP A 119 -11.28 -10.93 7.51
CA ASP A 119 -11.17 -9.47 7.37
C ASP A 119 -12.16 -8.72 8.27
N VAL A 120 -13.38 -9.24 8.46
CA VAL A 120 -14.36 -8.61 9.36
C VAL A 120 -13.98 -8.82 10.81
N ASP A 121 -13.56 -10.01 11.21
CA ASP A 121 -13.11 -10.27 12.58
C ASP A 121 -11.94 -9.35 12.94
N ALA A 122 -10.97 -9.18 12.02
CA ALA A 122 -9.87 -8.24 12.16
C ALA A 122 -10.33 -6.78 12.32
N VAL A 123 -11.34 -6.36 11.55
CA VAL A 123 -11.95 -5.03 11.68
C VAL A 123 -12.68 -4.88 13.02
N ALA A 124 -13.42 -5.89 13.47
CA ALA A 124 -14.12 -5.88 14.75
C ALA A 124 -13.13 -5.78 15.92
N GLU A 125 -12.03 -6.53 15.87
CA GLU A 125 -10.95 -6.47 16.86
C GLU A 125 -10.27 -5.10 16.87
N THR A 126 -9.94 -4.57 15.70
CA THR A 126 -9.23 -3.28 15.56
C THR A 126 -10.09 -2.09 15.99
N THR A 127 -11.38 -2.09 15.63
CA THR A 127 -12.27 -0.92 15.84
C THR A 127 -13.13 -1.04 17.10
N GLY A 128 -13.26 -2.23 17.67
CA GLY A 128 -14.21 -2.52 18.77
C GLY A 128 -15.69 -2.47 18.34
N ALA A 129 -15.98 -2.26 17.06
CA ALA A 129 -17.33 -2.17 16.55
C ALA A 129 -17.96 -3.56 16.37
N LYS A 130 -19.29 -3.63 16.48
CA LYS A 130 -20.03 -4.87 16.20
C LYS A 130 -20.50 -4.87 14.74
N PRO A 131 -20.21 -5.92 13.97
CA PRO A 131 -20.74 -6.03 12.62
C PRO A 131 -22.27 -6.14 12.68
N ARG A 132 -22.93 -5.67 11.63
CA ARG A 132 -24.36 -5.91 11.41
C ARG A 132 -24.64 -7.41 11.22
N GLU A 133 -25.89 -7.81 11.39
CA GLU A 133 -26.36 -9.18 11.08
C GLU A 133 -25.96 -9.59 9.64
N TRP A 134 -25.16 -10.64 9.55
CA TRP A 134 -24.13 -10.90 8.53
C TRP A 134 -24.63 -11.31 7.11
N ARG A 135 -23.88 -10.94 6.04
CA ARG A 135 -24.17 -11.34 4.63
C ARG A 135 -22.96 -11.83 3.78
N ALA A 136 -21.75 -11.94 4.32
CA ALA A 136 -20.61 -12.41 3.49
C ALA A 136 -20.66 -13.95 3.29
N PRO A 137 -20.21 -14.45 2.15
CA PRO A 137 -20.14 -15.89 1.91
C PRO A 137 -19.10 -16.54 2.83
N ALA A 138 -19.44 -17.71 3.39
CA ALA A 138 -18.47 -18.55 4.09
C ALA A 138 -17.32 -18.90 3.13
N VAL A 139 -16.09 -18.89 3.64
CA VAL A 139 -14.91 -19.41 2.93
C VAL A 139 -15.23 -20.81 2.42
N ALA A 140 -15.15 -21.01 1.10
CA ALA A 140 -15.12 -22.36 0.55
C ALA A 140 -13.79 -22.98 1.00
N ASP A 141 -13.87 -23.95 1.89
CA ASP A 141 -12.74 -24.72 2.39
C ASP A 141 -12.18 -25.57 1.23
N ASP A 142 -11.32 -24.98 0.40
CA ASP A 142 -10.65 -25.67 -0.71
C ASP A 142 -9.33 -26.30 -0.25
N ARG A 143 -9.32 -26.89 0.96
CA ARG A 143 -8.28 -27.81 1.44
C ARG A 143 -8.74 -29.27 1.40
N ALA A 144 -9.43 -29.64 0.33
CA ALA A 144 -9.82 -31.03 0.12
C ALA A 144 -9.68 -31.48 -1.35
N VAL A 145 -8.47 -31.42 -1.92
CA VAL A 145 -8.06 -32.42 -2.93
C VAL A 145 -6.59 -32.81 -2.72
N LYS A 146 -6.40 -34.13 -2.64
CA LYS A 146 -5.20 -34.95 -2.41
C LYS A 146 -3.90 -34.50 -3.08
#